data_AF-A0A2W0HN26-F1
#
_entry.id   AF-A0A2W0HN26-F1
#
_cell.length_a   1.000
_cell.length_b   1.000
_cell.length_c   1.000
_cell.angle_alpha   90.00
_cell.angle_beta   90.00
_cell.angle_gamma   90.00
#
_symmetry.space_group_name_H-M   'P 1'
#
loop_
_entity.id
_entity.type
_entity.pdbx_description
1 polymer ?
#
loop_
_entity_poly.entity_id
_entity_poly.type
_entity_poly.pdbx_seq_one_letter_code
_entity_poly.pdbx_strand_id
1 'polypeptide(L)'
;MLYVSKIDKIIKDTLNEHNLEINYTFSDSLEVPMSYNKSTNTIKCNYIRLNGYKSVMNSRLKESDENFVRLIIYRQIGHYLDFKNNWHDLRTLMYGEDDEKEELRAKLNYNAWEYGRTLVPEHLLHAYDKFRELEKTTVHS
;
A
#
# COMPACT_ATOMS: atom_id res chain seq x y z
N MET A 1 8.02 18.01 -4.72
CA MET A 1 8.73 16.99 -3.92
C MET A 1 7.93 16.78 -2.65
N LEU A 2 7.61 15.54 -2.29
CA LEU A 2 6.91 15.22 -1.04
C LEU A 2 7.90 15.30 0.13
N TYR A 3 7.59 16.14 1.12
CA TYR A 3 8.37 16.26 2.36
C TYR A 3 7.91 15.21 3.38
N VAL A 4 8.85 14.72 4.19
CA VAL A 4 8.57 13.74 5.26
C VAL A 4 7.46 14.22 6.20
N SER A 5 7.48 15.49 6.62
CA SER A 5 6.45 16.07 7.48
C SER A 5 5.04 16.06 6.86
N LYS A 6 4.95 16.24 5.54
CA LYS A 6 3.66 16.16 4.83
C LYS A 6 3.19 14.70 4.75
N ILE A 7 4.09 13.77 4.47
CA ILE A 7 3.77 12.33 4.42
C ILE A 7 3.31 11.83 5.79
N ASP A 8 4.03 12.20 6.85
CA ASP A 8 3.69 11.88 8.24
C ASP A 8 2.26 12.31 8.58
N LYS A 9 1.94 13.57 8.29
CA LYS A 9 0.59 14.11 8.48
C LYS A 9 -0.47 13.32 7.71
N ILE A 10 -0.23 13.03 6.43
CA ILE A 10 -1.21 12.30 5.60
C ILE A 10 -1.44 10.87 6.13
N ILE A 11 -0.38 10.15 6.51
CA ILE A 11 -0.50 8.81 7.10
C ILE A 11 -1.33 8.89 8.38
N LYS A 12 -0.97 9.78 9.30
CA LYS A 12 -1.66 9.97 10.56
C LYS A 12 -3.14 10.32 10.39
N ASP A 13 -3.43 11.29 9.53
CA ASP A 13 -4.79 11.77 9.28
C ASP A 13 -5.65 10.65 8.65
N THR A 14 -5.11 9.89 7.69
CA THR A 14 -5.82 8.78 7.04
C THR A 14 -6.11 7.64 8.02
N LEU A 15 -5.16 7.27 8.88
CA LEU A 15 -5.38 6.22 9.88
C LEU A 15 -6.42 6.64 10.93
N ASN A 16 -6.37 7.89 11.37
CA ASN A 16 -7.34 8.45 12.33
C ASN A 16 -8.75 8.54 11.73
N GLU A 17 -8.89 8.94 10.46
CA GLU A 17 -10.17 9.01 9.74
C GLU A 17 -10.93 7.67 9.79
N HIS A 18 -10.20 6.56 9.74
CA HIS A 18 -10.77 5.21 9.77
C HIS A 18 -10.66 4.51 11.14
N ASN A 19 -10.24 5.22 12.20
CA ASN A 19 -10.01 4.67 13.54
C ASN A 19 -9.15 3.40 13.53
N LEU A 20 -8.06 3.40 12.75
CA LEU A 20 -7.18 2.26 12.60
C LEU A 20 -5.98 2.35 13.52
N GLU A 21 -5.86 1.39 14.44
CA GLU A 21 -4.72 1.25 15.35
C GLU A 21 -3.54 0.57 14.65
N ILE A 22 -2.97 1.23 13.62
CA ILE A 22 -1.81 0.74 12.87
C ILE A 22 -0.62 1.65 13.20
N ASN A 23 0.51 1.05 13.62
CA ASN A 23 1.74 1.81 13.82
C ASN A 23 2.31 2.28 12.48
N TYR A 24 3.08 3.35 12.45
CA TYR A 24 3.82 3.71 11.24
C TYR A 24 5.21 4.27 11.54
N THR A 25 6.17 4.00 10.66
CA THR A 25 7.56 4.45 10.78
C THR A 25 8.18 4.76 9.42
N PHE A 26 9.18 5.63 9.40
CA PHE A 26 10.01 5.84 8.20
C PHE A 26 11.20 4.89 8.18
N SER A 27 11.58 4.41 7.00
CA SER A 27 12.69 3.48 6.81
C SER A 27 13.31 3.64 5.43
N ASP A 28 14.58 4.04 5.40
CA ASP A 28 15.32 4.26 4.15
C ASP A 28 15.80 2.96 3.49
N SER A 29 15.81 1.85 4.23
CA SER A 29 16.18 0.51 3.73
C SER A 29 15.04 -0.21 3.02
N LEU A 30 13.81 0.29 3.07
CA LEU A 30 12.67 -0.32 2.39
C LEU A 30 12.78 -0.06 0.87
N GLU A 31 12.78 -1.12 0.06
CA GLU A 31 12.94 -1.01 -1.40
C GLU A 31 11.68 -0.51 -2.13
N VAL A 32 10.53 -0.63 -1.48
CA VAL A 32 9.22 -0.17 -1.95
C VAL A 32 8.82 1.16 -1.28
N PRO A 33 7.92 1.96 -1.88
CA PRO A 33 7.50 3.24 -1.29
C PRO A 33 6.85 3.09 0.08
N MET A 34 5.98 2.09 0.24
CA MET A 34 5.38 1.72 1.53
C MET A 34 5.13 0.21 1.60
N SER A 35 5.15 -0.34 2.80
CA SER A 35 4.78 -1.73 3.07
C SER A 35 4.08 -1.86 4.42
N TYR A 36 3.10 -2.76 4.53
CA TYR A 36 2.51 -3.17 5.79
C TYR A 36 3.18 -4.45 6.32
N ASN A 37 3.59 -4.44 7.58
CA ASN A 37 4.10 -5.61 8.30
C ASN A 37 3.04 -6.12 9.29
N LYS A 38 2.51 -7.32 9.05
CA LYS A 38 1.52 -7.98 9.92
C LYS A 38 2.04 -8.22 11.33
N SER A 39 3.26 -8.75 11.46
CA SER A 39 3.81 -9.19 12.75
C SER A 39 3.98 -8.03 13.74
N THR A 40 4.30 -6.84 13.24
CA THR A 40 4.46 -5.64 14.07
C THR A 40 3.28 -4.67 13.95
N ASN A 41 2.26 -5.00 13.15
CA ASN A 41 1.14 -4.13 12.81
C ASN A 41 1.63 -2.71 12.44
N THR A 42 2.56 -2.62 11.49
CA THR A 42 3.27 -1.36 11.16
C THR A 42 3.30 -1.09 9.66
N ILE A 43 2.95 0.13 9.25
CA ILE A 43 3.24 0.67 7.91
C ILE A 43 4.63 1.30 7.92
N LYS A 44 5.54 0.75 7.11
CA LYS A 44 6.85 1.36 6.86
C LYS A 44 6.80 2.19 5.59
N CYS A 45 7.34 3.40 5.63
CA CYS A 45 7.42 4.30 4.48
C CYS A 45 8.88 4.66 4.16
N ASN A 46 9.26 4.56 2.87
CA ASN A 46 10.51 5.13 2.37
C ASN A 46 10.21 6.38 1.56
N TYR A 47 10.60 7.55 2.07
CA TYR A 47 10.28 8.83 1.43
C TYR A 47 10.98 9.04 0.08
N ILE A 48 12.19 8.48 -0.09
CA ILE A 48 12.95 8.56 -1.35
C ILE A 48 12.23 7.71 -2.41
N ARG A 49 11.92 6.45 -2.06
CA ARG A 49 11.18 5.54 -2.96
C ARG A 49 9.79 6.07 -3.27
N LEU A 50 9.10 6.68 -2.31
CA LEU A 50 7.81 7.32 -2.53
C LEU A 50 7.88 8.48 -3.53
N ASN A 51 8.88 9.35 -3.42
CA ASN A 51 9.08 10.44 -4.37
C ASN A 51 9.40 9.91 -5.79
N GLY A 52 10.25 8.88 -5.90
CA GLY A 52 10.56 8.24 -7.18
C GLY A 52 9.35 7.51 -7.78
N TYR A 53 8.59 6.81 -6.95
CA TYR A 53 7.37 6.12 -7.37
C TYR A 53 6.31 7.12 -7.85
N LYS A 54 6.19 8.27 -7.18
CA LYS A 54 5.33 9.37 -7.59
C LYS A 54 5.71 9.94 -8.95
N SER A 55 7.00 10.14 -9.25
CA SER A 55 7.40 10.73 -10.53
C SER A 55 6.99 9.85 -11.72
N VAL A 56 7.03 8.53 -11.55
CA VAL A 56 6.60 7.56 -12.57
C VAL A 56 5.07 7.48 -12.64
N MET A 57 4.41 7.18 -11.51
CA MET A 57 2.98 6.85 -11.49
C MET A 57 2.08 8.08 -11.62
N ASN A 58 2.43 9.19 -10.93
CA ASN A 58 1.56 10.35 -10.86
C ASN A 58 1.50 11.14 -12.18
N SER A 59 2.45 10.93 -13.10
CA SER A 59 2.37 11.45 -14.47
C SER A 59 1.13 10.93 -15.22
N ARG A 60 0.70 9.70 -14.90
CA ARG A 60 -0.45 9.01 -15.51
C ARG A 60 -1.73 9.17 -14.68
N LEU A 61 -1.62 9.21 -13.36
CA LEU A 61 -2.77 9.41 -12.46
C LEU A 61 -3.24 10.87 -12.44
N LYS A 62 -2.31 11.84 -12.47
CA LYS A 62 -2.56 13.28 -12.37
C LYS A 62 -3.30 13.69 -11.07
N GLU A 63 -3.00 13.00 -9.98
CA GLU A 63 -3.56 13.28 -8.67
C GLU A 63 -2.74 14.30 -7.89
N SER A 64 -3.36 14.91 -6.88
CA SER A 64 -2.65 15.76 -5.92
C SER A 64 -1.62 14.92 -5.13
N ASP A 65 -0.59 15.59 -4.62
CA ASP A 65 0.42 15.00 -3.74
C ASP A 65 -0.19 14.23 -2.56
N GLU A 66 -1.27 14.77 -2.00
CA GLU A 66 -1.98 14.19 -0.87
C GLU A 66 -2.77 12.95 -1.28
N ASN A 67 -3.58 13.06 -2.33
CA ASN A 67 -4.37 11.95 -2.85
C ASN A 67 -3.46 10.80 -3.28
N PHE A 68 -2.36 11.09 -3.98
CA PHE A 68 -1.41 10.06 -4.39
C PHE A 68 -0.87 9.25 -3.20
N VAL A 69 -0.52 9.92 -2.09
CA VAL A 69 -0.06 9.24 -0.88
C VAL A 69 -1.20 8.45 -0.23
N ARG A 70 -2.42 9.00 -0.17
CA ARG A 70 -3.62 8.28 0.34
C ARG A 70 -3.89 7.01 -0.45
N LEU A 71 -3.79 7.02 -1.79
CA LEU A 71 -3.99 5.83 -2.62
C LEU A 71 -3.03 4.69 -2.22
N ILE A 72 -1.76 5.01 -1.93
CA ILE A 72 -0.78 4.01 -1.49
C ILE A 72 -1.12 3.51 -0.08
N ILE A 73 -1.52 4.41 0.83
CA ILE A 73 -1.93 4.06 2.19
C ILE A 73 -3.15 3.13 2.18
N TYR A 74 -4.16 3.40 1.36
CA TYR A 74 -5.34 2.54 1.25
C TYR A 74 -4.99 1.11 0.85
N ARG A 75 -4.01 0.92 -0.03
CA ARG A 75 -3.48 -0.43 -0.34
C ARG A 75 -2.83 -1.09 0.89
N GLN A 76 -2.06 -0.35 1.69
CA GLN A 76 -1.45 -0.88 2.91
C GLN A 76 -2.49 -1.24 3.98
N ILE A 77 -3.52 -0.40 4.14
CA ILE A 77 -4.66 -0.69 5.00
C ILE A 77 -5.42 -1.92 4.49
N GLY A 78 -5.51 -2.11 3.18
CA GLY A 78 -6.09 -3.31 2.59
C GLY A 78 -5.38 -4.60 3.04
N HIS A 79 -4.04 -4.61 3.10
CA HIS A 79 -3.31 -5.74 3.70
C HIS A 79 -3.66 -5.94 5.19
N TYR A 80 -3.76 -4.86 5.96
CA TYR A 80 -4.18 -4.93 7.36
C TYR A 80 -5.56 -5.57 7.52
N LEU A 81 -6.55 -5.11 6.73
CA LEU A 81 -7.91 -5.63 6.76
C LEU A 81 -7.98 -7.09 6.31
N ASP A 82 -7.24 -7.45 5.27
CA ASP A 82 -7.17 -8.84 4.81
C ASP A 82 -6.66 -9.75 5.93
N PHE A 83 -5.57 -9.40 6.60
CA PHE A 83 -5.04 -10.19 7.71
C PHE A 83 -5.92 -10.24 8.95
N LYS A 84 -6.83 -9.27 9.11
CA LYS A 84 -7.82 -9.25 10.20
C LYS A 84 -9.02 -10.17 9.89
N ASN A 85 -9.43 -10.23 8.63
CA ASN A 85 -10.62 -10.96 8.20
C ASN A 85 -10.33 -12.37 7.69
N ASN A 86 -9.11 -12.63 7.22
CA ASN A 86 -8.70 -13.88 6.62
C ASN A 86 -7.46 -14.47 7.31
N TRP A 87 -7.50 -15.79 7.53
CA TRP A 87 -6.31 -16.53 7.91
C TRP A 87 -5.48 -16.85 6.67
N HIS A 88 -4.16 -16.64 6.78
CA HIS A 88 -3.18 -16.94 5.75
C HIS A 88 -2.00 -17.66 6.39
N ASP A 89 -1.56 -18.77 5.80
CA ASP A 89 -0.34 -19.44 6.24
C ASP A 89 0.89 -18.71 5.71
N LEU A 90 1.45 -17.83 6.53
CA LEU A 90 2.65 -17.09 6.17
C LEU A 90 3.91 -17.97 6.12
N ARG A 91 3.86 -19.21 6.62
CA ARG A 91 4.97 -20.16 6.51
C ARG A 91 5.21 -20.55 5.05
N THR A 92 4.17 -20.56 4.21
CA THR A 92 4.31 -20.78 2.76
C THR A 92 5.26 -19.76 2.13
N LEU A 93 5.26 -18.50 2.57
CA LEU A 93 6.20 -17.49 2.06
C LEU A 93 7.67 -17.79 2.40
N MET A 94 7.93 -18.54 3.47
CA MET A 94 9.28 -18.92 3.91
C MET A 94 9.72 -20.27 3.36
N TYR A 95 8.82 -21.26 3.36
CA TYR A 95 9.16 -22.67 3.17
C TYR A 95 8.45 -23.33 1.97
N GLY A 96 7.46 -22.67 1.37
CA GLY A 96 6.74 -23.21 0.22
C GLY A 96 7.59 -23.22 -1.06
N GLU A 97 7.11 -23.98 -2.05
CA GLU A 97 7.68 -23.95 -3.40
C GLU A 97 7.43 -22.58 -4.06
N ASP A 98 8.13 -22.29 -5.15
CA ASP A 98 8.05 -20.97 -5.78
C ASP A 98 6.62 -20.67 -6.28
N ASP A 99 5.95 -21.70 -6.82
CA ASP A 99 4.57 -21.72 -7.26
C ASP A 99 3.62 -21.32 -6.12
N GLU A 100 3.76 -21.97 -4.96
CA GLU A 100 2.93 -21.72 -3.77
C GLU A 100 3.17 -20.32 -3.20
N LYS A 101 4.43 -19.85 -3.22
CA LYS A 101 4.78 -18.49 -2.81
C LYS A 101 4.15 -17.46 -3.74
N GLU A 102 4.17 -17.71 -5.05
CA GLU A 102 3.56 -16.83 -6.05
C GLU A 102 2.05 -16.79 -5.90
N GLU A 103 1.38 -17.93 -5.74
CA GLU A 103 -0.06 -18.00 -5.50
C GLU A 103 -0.47 -17.24 -4.23
N LEU A 104 0.25 -17.45 -3.12
CA LEU A 104 -0.04 -16.75 -1.88
C LEU A 104 0.20 -15.23 -2.02
N ARG A 105 1.28 -14.82 -2.68
CA ARG A 105 1.53 -13.39 -2.96
C ARG A 105 0.46 -12.79 -3.85
N ALA A 106 0.01 -13.49 -4.89
CA ALA A 106 -1.06 -13.04 -5.77
C ALA A 106 -2.38 -12.87 -5.00
N LYS A 107 -2.71 -13.82 -4.13
CA LYS A 107 -3.89 -13.75 -3.25
C LYS A 107 -3.83 -12.57 -2.29
N LEU A 108 -2.72 -12.41 -1.58
CA LEU A 108 -2.51 -11.29 -0.64
C LEU A 108 -2.58 -9.94 -1.37
N ASN A 109 -1.97 -9.83 -2.55
CA ASN A 109 -2.04 -8.62 -3.36
C ASN A 109 -3.46 -8.33 -3.84
N TYR A 110 -4.18 -9.34 -4.34
CA TYR A 110 -5.56 -9.18 -4.77
C TYR A 110 -6.44 -8.68 -3.63
N ASN A 111 -6.40 -9.37 -2.49
CA ASN A 111 -7.20 -9.00 -1.31
C ASN A 111 -6.87 -7.60 -0.81
N ALA A 112 -5.60 -7.20 -0.80
CA ALA A 112 -5.23 -5.85 -0.37
C ALA A 112 -5.86 -4.75 -1.24
N TRP A 113 -5.99 -4.97 -2.55
CA TRP A 113 -6.70 -4.05 -3.41
C TRP A 113 -8.19 -4.01 -3.12
N GLU A 114 -8.83 -5.18 -2.97
CA GLU A 114 -10.28 -5.26 -2.70
C GLU A 114 -10.64 -4.62 -1.36
N TYR A 115 -9.95 -5.01 -0.28
CA TYR A 115 -10.20 -4.46 1.04
C TYR A 115 -9.80 -2.99 1.14
N GLY A 116 -8.69 -2.59 0.54
CA GLY A 116 -8.27 -1.19 0.51
C GLY A 116 -9.31 -0.30 -0.15
N ARG A 117 -9.87 -0.74 -1.28
CA ARG A 117 -10.93 -0.05 -2.03
C ARG A 117 -12.17 0.28 -1.18
N THR A 118 -12.50 -0.56 -0.20
CA THR A 118 -13.68 -0.35 0.67
C THR A 118 -13.60 0.91 1.53
N LEU A 119 -12.39 1.43 1.77
CA LEU A 119 -12.16 2.64 2.57
C LEU A 119 -11.84 3.88 1.73
N VAL A 120 -11.69 3.72 0.41
CA VAL A 120 -11.36 4.82 -0.48
C VAL A 120 -12.59 5.72 -0.66
N PRO A 121 -12.48 7.04 -0.43
CA PRO A 121 -13.56 7.98 -0.69
C PRO A 121 -14.01 7.95 -2.16
N GLU A 122 -15.30 8.20 -2.41
CA GLU A 122 -15.90 8.07 -3.74
C GLU A 122 -15.15 8.84 -4.83
N HIS A 123 -14.72 10.07 -4.53
CA HIS A 123 -13.97 10.91 -5.46
C HIS A 123 -12.58 10.36 -5.84
N LEU A 124 -12.01 9.41 -5.09
CA LEU A 124 -10.72 8.78 -5.35
C LEU A 124 -10.83 7.35 -5.91
N LEU A 125 -12.02 6.76 -5.97
CA LEU A 125 -12.20 5.37 -6.42
C LEU A 125 -11.65 5.16 -7.83
N HIS A 126 -11.96 6.07 -8.76
CA HIS A 126 -11.46 5.99 -10.13
C HIS A 126 -9.93 6.07 -10.19
N ALA A 127 -9.30 6.93 -9.39
CA ALA A 127 -7.85 7.03 -9.32
C ALA A 127 -7.22 5.77 -8.69
N TYR A 128 -7.88 5.17 -7.71
CA TYR A 128 -7.44 3.94 -7.05
C TYR A 128 -7.51 2.72 -7.99
N ASP A 129 -8.60 2.57 -8.72
CA ASP A 129 -8.78 1.50 -9.70
C ASP A 129 -7.73 1.64 -10.83
N LYS A 130 -7.51 2.86 -11.33
CA LYS A 130 -6.45 3.13 -12.31
C LYS A 130 -5.05 2.88 -11.74
N PHE A 131 -4.82 3.20 -10.47
CA PHE A 131 -3.54 2.96 -9.81
C PHE A 131 -3.21 1.46 -9.76
N ARG A 132 -4.20 0.61 -9.46
CA ARG A 132 -4.08 -0.85 -9.52
C ARG A 132 -3.68 -1.36 -10.90
N GLU A 133 -4.30 -0.85 -11.95
CA GLU A 133 -3.99 -1.23 -13.34
C GLU A 133 -2.57 -0.83 -13.73
N LEU A 134 -2.16 0.39 -13.38
CA LEU A 134 -0.81 0.89 -13.66
C LEU A 134 0.25 0.04 -12.96
N GLU A 135 0.00 -0.37 -11.71
CA GLU A 135 0.95 -1.22 -10.99
C GLU A 135 1.13 -2.57 -11.69
N LYS A 136 0.04 -3.22 -12.14
CA LYS A 136 0.13 -4.48 -12.89
C LYS A 136 1.00 -4.34 -14.14
N THR A 137 0.83 -3.25 -14.89
CA THR A 137 1.63 -2.99 -16.11
C THR A 137 3.10 -2.66 -15.81
N THR A 138 3.39 -2.01 -14.69
CA THR A 138 4.76 -1.54 -14.37
C THR A 138 5.61 -2.64 -13.73
N VAL A 139 5.00 -3.62 -13.06
CA VAL A 139 5.71 -4.78 -12.47
C VAL A 139 6.13 -5.81 -13.54
N HIS A 140 5.62 -5.70 -14.77
CA HIS A 140 5.91 -6.60 -15.89
C HIS A 140 6.75 -5.94 -17.01
N SER A 141 7.44 -4.82 -16.72
CA SER A 141 8.29 -4.09 -17.67
C SER A 141 9.78 -4.27 -17.36
#